data_AF-A0AAV2S3T5-F1
#
_entry.id   AF-A0AAV2S3T5-F1
#
_cell.length_a   1.000
_cell.length_b   1.000
_cell.length_c   1.000
_cell.angle_alpha   90.00
_cell.angle_beta   90.00
_cell.angle_gamma   90.00
#
_symmetry.space_group_name_H-M   'P 1'
#
loop_
_entity.id
_entity.type
_entity.pdbx_description
1 polymer ?
#
loop_
_entity_poly.entity_id
_entity_poly.type
_entity_poly.pdbx_seq_one_letter_code
_entity_poly.pdbx_strand_id
1 'polypeptide(L)'
;MIIFPKYQRTWLLVLMATTLMLCYSYYESSSLLTNSSDGSLQFKQPLPLPDSESMNMRHFLIHTPTCSIPDFDPEHPSIIKFKNPHRKIVCGKERPLTSVSGLTLRLHYEHLKDYDKAEGGQDFLCYYQGIQRIEENPEKYDGNADKKQRLLDKVFLKSILTDINEDGILVTCTIKQENVTTIYENVHTFMQPRRAKVKKEKFKETGGWHKNPDMLNLVIIGTDATSRLNLLRHLPKTYKYLTEELGALDFRGFNKVGDNTDPNLLAGLMGWSMKEFKEQK
;
A
#
# COMPACT_ATOMS: atom_id res chain seq x y z
N MET A 1 -14.78 56.68 -48.24
CA MET A 1 -15.88 56.32 -47.31
C MET A 1 -16.83 55.40 -48.07
N ILE A 2 -16.61 54.08 -48.01
CA ILE A 2 -17.39 53.11 -48.82
C ILE A 2 -18.72 52.86 -48.09
N ILE A 3 -19.79 53.45 -48.59
CA ILE A 3 -21.15 53.30 -48.05
C ILE A 3 -21.70 51.99 -48.61
N PHE A 4 -21.57 50.91 -47.84
CA PHE A 4 -22.24 49.65 -48.16
C PHE A 4 -23.76 49.81 -48.02
N PRO A 5 -24.57 49.31 -48.96
CA PRO A 5 -26.04 49.38 -48.88
C PRO A 5 -26.51 48.70 -47.58
N LYS A 6 -27.55 49.26 -46.94
CA LYS A 6 -28.09 48.80 -45.63
C LYS A 6 -28.22 47.28 -45.52
N TYR A 7 -28.58 46.62 -46.62
CA TYR A 7 -28.74 45.18 -46.72
C TYR A 7 -27.42 44.40 -46.49
N GLN A 8 -26.29 44.86 -47.03
CA GLN A 8 -24.99 44.19 -46.84
C GLN A 8 -24.43 44.36 -45.42
N ARG A 9 -24.77 45.46 -44.72
CA ARG A 9 -24.42 45.64 -43.29
C ARG A 9 -25.14 44.63 -42.40
N THR A 10 -26.40 44.35 -42.66
CA THR A 10 -27.15 43.31 -41.94
C THR A 10 -26.56 41.91 -42.17
N TRP A 11 -26.17 41.57 -43.40
CA TRP A 11 -25.53 40.29 -43.68
C TRP A 11 -24.16 40.15 -43.02
N LEU A 12 -23.34 41.20 -43.01
CA LEU A 12 -22.05 41.22 -42.29
C LEU A 12 -22.22 41.05 -40.77
N LEU A 13 -23.23 41.69 -40.18
CA LEU A 13 -23.53 41.54 -38.76
C LEU A 13 -24.02 40.12 -38.41
N VAL A 14 -24.87 39.53 -39.26
CA VAL A 14 -25.31 38.13 -39.11
C VAL A 14 -24.11 37.18 -39.24
N LEU A 15 -23.24 37.40 -40.22
CA LEU A 15 -22.07 36.54 -40.44
C LEU A 15 -21.11 36.61 -39.23
N MET A 16 -20.82 37.82 -38.72
CA MET A 16 -20.02 37.99 -37.50
C MET A 16 -20.66 37.34 -36.28
N ALA A 17 -21.97 37.46 -36.10
CA ALA A 17 -22.69 36.83 -34.99
C ALA A 17 -22.66 35.29 -35.10
N THR A 18 -22.83 34.74 -36.30
CA THR A 18 -22.73 33.29 -36.52
C THR A 18 -21.32 32.76 -36.29
N THR A 19 -20.28 33.50 -36.70
CA THR A 19 -18.90 33.11 -36.42
C THR A 19 -18.57 33.17 -34.93
N LEU A 20 -19.08 34.17 -34.21
CA LEU A 20 -18.90 34.28 -32.75
C LEU A 20 -19.62 33.15 -32.01
N MET A 21 -20.84 32.78 -32.42
CA MET A 21 -21.57 31.64 -31.87
C MET A 21 -20.85 30.31 -32.14
N LEU A 22 -20.32 30.11 -33.35
CA LEU A 22 -19.54 28.91 -33.67
C LEU A 22 -18.24 28.86 -32.87
N CYS A 23 -17.52 29.97 -32.75
CA CYS A 23 -16.33 30.06 -31.90
C CYS A 23 -16.65 29.82 -30.41
N TYR A 24 -17.76 30.34 -29.90
CA TYR A 24 -18.20 30.09 -28.53
C TYR A 24 -18.56 28.61 -28.31
N SER A 25 -19.30 28.00 -29.24
CA SER A 25 -19.65 26.57 -29.16
C SER A 25 -18.42 25.67 -29.27
N TYR A 26 -17.42 26.04 -30.09
CA TYR A 26 -16.15 25.35 -30.18
C TYR A 26 -15.31 25.53 -28.90
N TYR A 27 -15.32 26.74 -28.32
CA TYR A 27 -14.64 27.02 -27.05
C TYR A 27 -15.26 26.24 -25.89
N GLU A 28 -16.59 26.21 -25.76
CA GLU A 28 -17.33 25.38 -24.79
C GLU A 28 -17.01 23.89 -24.97
N SER A 29 -17.08 23.39 -26.21
CA SER A 29 -16.74 21.99 -26.53
C SER A 29 -15.27 21.67 -26.24
N SER A 30 -14.36 22.61 -26.48
CA SER A 30 -12.93 22.45 -26.17
C SER A 30 -12.69 22.53 -24.67
N SER A 31 -13.39 23.40 -23.92
CA SER A 31 -13.30 23.47 -22.46
C SER A 31 -13.85 22.21 -21.78
N LEU A 32 -14.85 21.57 -22.39
CA LEU A 32 -15.35 20.25 -21.97
C LEU A 32 -14.31 19.14 -22.20
N LEU A 33 -13.49 19.25 -23.25
CA LEU A 33 -12.41 18.30 -23.56
C LEU A 33 -11.12 18.57 -22.77
N THR A 34 -10.80 19.83 -22.43
CA THR A 34 -9.59 20.16 -21.64
C THR A 34 -9.78 20.02 -20.13
N ASN A 35 -11.02 19.90 -19.64
CA ASN A 35 -11.28 19.56 -18.23
C ASN A 35 -11.18 18.05 -17.95
N SER A 36 -10.74 17.22 -18.91
CA SER A 36 -10.50 15.79 -18.70
C SER A 36 -9.02 15.43 -18.49
N SER A 37 -8.15 16.40 -18.18
CA SER A 37 -6.78 16.13 -17.71
C SER A 37 -6.71 16.09 -16.19
N ASP A 38 -7.61 15.32 -15.57
CA ASP A 38 -7.38 14.77 -14.24
C ASP A 38 -7.66 13.28 -14.34
N GLY A 39 -6.60 12.48 -14.25
CA GLY A 39 -6.64 11.01 -14.28
C GLY A 39 -7.26 10.41 -13.01
N SER A 40 -8.26 11.08 -12.43
CA SER A 40 -9.11 10.50 -11.42
C SER A 40 -10.18 9.65 -12.12
N LEU A 41 -10.11 8.33 -11.92
CA LEU A 41 -11.28 7.47 -12.05
C LEU A 41 -12.37 8.03 -11.12
N GLN A 42 -13.25 8.89 -11.64
CA GLN A 42 -14.43 9.32 -10.90
C GLN A 42 -15.37 8.12 -10.77
N PHE A 43 -15.23 7.38 -9.68
CA PHE A 43 -16.30 6.51 -9.22
C PHE A 43 -17.53 7.38 -8.98
N LYS A 44 -18.61 7.08 -9.73
CA LYS A 44 -19.93 7.67 -9.52
C LYS A 44 -20.22 7.70 -8.02
N GLN A 45 -20.69 8.85 -7.54
CA GLN A 45 -21.26 9.00 -6.20
C GLN A 45 -22.20 7.83 -5.89
N PRO A 46 -22.25 7.34 -4.63
CA PRO A 46 -23.13 6.25 -4.25
C PRO A 46 -24.58 6.60 -4.61
N LEU A 47 -25.28 5.64 -5.22
CA LEU A 47 -26.69 5.79 -5.59
C LEU A 47 -27.53 6.30 -4.40
N PRO A 48 -28.57 7.12 -4.64
CA PRO A 48 -29.48 7.56 -3.58
C PRO A 48 -30.12 6.36 -2.88
N LEU A 49 -30.28 6.48 -1.56
CA LEU A 49 -30.82 5.43 -0.68
C LEU A 49 -32.24 5.02 -1.10
N PRO A 50 -32.56 3.71 -1.17
CA PRO A 50 -33.87 3.24 -1.59
C PRO A 50 -34.91 3.25 -0.45
N ASP A 51 -36.19 3.37 -0.85
CA ASP A 51 -37.39 3.44 0.00
C ASP A 51 -37.69 2.14 0.77
N SER A 52 -38.74 2.15 1.61
CA SER A 52 -38.98 1.27 2.79
C SER A 52 -38.97 -0.26 2.63
N GLU A 53 -38.81 -0.84 1.43
CA GLU A 53 -38.29 -2.22 1.29
C GLU A 53 -36.83 -2.35 1.78
N SER A 54 -36.13 -1.21 1.88
CA SER A 54 -34.75 -1.07 2.33
C SER A 54 -34.51 -1.41 3.79
N MET A 55 -35.53 -1.47 4.65
CA MET A 55 -35.34 -1.88 6.05
C MET A 55 -35.02 -3.37 6.19
N ASN A 56 -35.53 -4.23 5.31
CA ASN A 56 -35.15 -5.65 5.28
C ASN A 56 -33.80 -5.86 4.59
N MET A 57 -33.45 -5.01 3.62
CA MET A 57 -32.14 -5.02 2.95
C MET A 57 -30.97 -4.53 3.82
N ARG A 58 -31.21 -3.88 4.97
CA ARG A 58 -30.11 -3.49 5.90
C ARG A 58 -29.38 -4.70 6.51
N HIS A 59 -29.98 -5.89 6.47
CA HIS A 59 -29.38 -7.09 7.05
C HIS A 59 -28.51 -7.87 6.07
N PHE A 60 -28.44 -7.48 4.79
CA PHE A 60 -27.73 -8.23 3.75
C PHE A 60 -26.87 -7.31 2.88
N LEU A 61 -25.61 -7.68 2.71
CA LEU A 61 -24.69 -7.08 1.74
C LEU A 61 -25.06 -7.47 0.31
N ILE A 62 -25.52 -8.70 0.12
CA ILE A 62 -26.05 -9.24 -1.14
C ILE A 62 -27.29 -10.03 -0.81
N HIS A 63 -28.39 -9.76 -1.52
CA HIS A 63 -29.62 -10.51 -1.38
C HIS A 63 -30.20 -10.80 -2.77
N THR A 64 -29.80 -11.95 -3.32
CA THR A 64 -30.32 -12.48 -4.58
C THR A 64 -30.92 -13.86 -4.34
N PRO A 65 -31.77 -14.39 -5.24
CA PRO A 65 -32.38 -15.71 -5.09
C PRO A 65 -31.38 -16.86 -4.93
N THR A 66 -30.15 -16.69 -5.44
CA THR A 66 -29.10 -17.72 -5.43
C THR A 66 -27.99 -17.44 -4.40
N CYS A 67 -27.86 -16.20 -3.92
CA CYS A 67 -26.80 -15.81 -3.00
C CYS A 67 -27.32 -14.78 -1.99
N SER A 68 -27.18 -15.09 -0.71
CA SER A 68 -27.50 -14.17 0.38
C SER A 68 -26.30 -14.04 1.30
N ILE A 69 -25.75 -12.84 1.41
CA ILE A 69 -24.63 -12.50 2.29
C ILE A 69 -25.14 -11.52 3.34
N PRO A 70 -25.20 -11.92 4.63
CA PRO A 70 -25.61 -11.00 5.70
C PRO A 70 -24.62 -9.85 5.89
N ASP A 71 -25.13 -8.67 6.27
CA ASP A 71 -24.35 -7.53 6.72
C ASP A 71 -24.17 -7.60 8.24
N PHE A 72 -23.06 -8.20 8.67
CA PHE A 72 -22.74 -8.35 10.08
C PHE A 72 -22.12 -7.09 10.64
N ASP A 73 -22.62 -6.64 11.79
CA ASP A 73 -22.00 -5.58 12.58
C ASP A 73 -20.62 -6.05 13.11
N PRO A 74 -19.50 -5.39 12.72
CA PRO A 74 -18.18 -5.71 13.22
C PRO A 74 -18.06 -5.56 14.74
N GLU A 75 -18.86 -4.72 15.39
CA GLU A 75 -18.79 -4.42 16.82
C GLU A 75 -19.92 -5.05 17.64
N HIS A 76 -20.64 -6.02 17.07
CA HIS A 76 -21.77 -6.67 17.73
C HIS A 76 -21.40 -7.18 19.15
N PRO A 77 -22.28 -7.03 20.17
CA PRO A 77 -21.97 -7.40 21.56
C PRO A 77 -21.49 -8.84 21.77
N SER A 78 -21.93 -9.77 20.91
CA SER A 78 -21.48 -11.18 20.95
C SER A 78 -20.00 -11.35 20.59
N ILE A 79 -19.40 -10.41 19.86
CA ILE A 79 -18.01 -10.46 19.37
C ILE A 79 -17.10 -9.52 20.15
N ILE A 80 -17.59 -8.33 20.54
CA ILE A 80 -16.77 -7.30 21.18
C ILE A 80 -16.10 -7.79 22.47
N LYS A 81 -16.72 -8.72 23.19
CA LYS A 81 -16.17 -9.37 24.39
C LYS A 81 -14.89 -10.18 24.11
N PHE A 82 -14.64 -10.57 22.86
CA PHE A 82 -13.42 -11.27 22.43
C PHE A 82 -12.35 -10.32 21.87
N LYS A 83 -12.66 -9.02 21.74
CA LYS A 83 -11.71 -8.00 21.26
C LYS A 83 -10.73 -7.69 22.40
N ASN A 84 -9.53 -8.27 22.32
CA ASN A 84 -8.46 -7.91 23.21
C ASN A 84 -7.96 -6.49 22.88
N PRO A 85 -7.71 -5.63 23.89
CA PRO A 85 -7.11 -4.33 23.64
C PRO A 85 -5.73 -4.52 23.00
N HIS A 86 -5.50 -3.85 21.87
CA HIS A 86 -4.18 -3.83 21.27
C HIS A 86 -3.20 -3.18 22.24
N ARG A 87 -2.02 -3.80 22.40
CA ARG A 87 -0.93 -3.15 23.14
C ARG A 87 -0.62 -1.83 22.46
N LYS A 88 -0.76 -0.73 23.20
CA LYS A 88 -0.43 0.59 22.69
C LYS A 88 1.05 0.61 22.34
N ILE A 89 1.37 0.94 21.09
CA ILE A 89 2.75 1.16 20.67
C ILE A 89 3.22 2.44 21.37
N VAL A 90 4.21 2.30 22.25
CA VAL A 90 4.87 3.42 22.91
C VAL A 90 6.17 3.67 22.14
N CYS A 91 6.21 4.78 21.41
CA CYS A 91 7.43 5.21 20.73
C CYS A 91 8.39 5.85 21.74
N GLY A 92 9.70 5.68 21.53
CA GLY A 92 10.73 6.43 22.26
C GLY A 92 10.59 7.94 22.03
N LYS A 93 11.15 8.75 22.94
CA LYS A 93 11.13 10.21 22.80
C LYS A 93 12.30 10.70 21.94
N GLU A 94 13.36 9.91 21.90
CA GLU A 94 14.63 10.17 21.24
C GLU A 94 14.48 9.95 19.73
N ARG A 95 15.17 10.75 18.93
CA ARG A 95 15.16 10.55 17.47
C ARG A 95 15.93 9.29 17.10
N PRO A 96 15.44 8.42 16.19
CA PRO A 96 16.13 7.19 15.83
C PRO A 96 17.55 7.44 15.31
N LEU A 97 18.54 6.70 15.84
CA LEU A 97 19.93 6.81 15.37
C LEU A 97 20.12 6.28 13.95
N THR A 98 19.20 5.45 13.44
CA THR A 98 19.30 4.90 12.09
C THR A 98 18.02 5.04 11.29
N SER A 99 18.18 5.26 9.99
CA SER A 99 17.10 5.28 9.00
C SER A 99 17.51 4.47 7.77
N VAL A 100 16.54 4.11 6.93
CA VAL A 100 16.78 3.36 5.70
C VAL A 100 16.27 4.11 4.49
N SER A 101 17.03 4.04 3.40
CA SER A 101 16.63 4.53 2.08
C SER A 101 17.03 3.50 1.03
N GLY A 102 16.04 2.82 0.45
CA GLY A 102 16.29 1.70 -0.45
C GLY A 102 16.98 0.54 0.28
N LEU A 103 18.22 0.22 -0.12
CA LEU A 103 19.04 -0.82 0.51
C LEU A 103 20.17 -0.24 1.38
N THR A 104 20.17 1.06 1.60
CA THR A 104 21.24 1.73 2.33
C THR A 104 20.73 2.13 3.71
N LEU A 105 21.43 1.67 4.74
CA LEU A 105 21.26 2.12 6.11
C LEU A 105 22.03 3.43 6.31
N ARG A 106 21.38 4.42 6.91
CA ARG A 106 21.98 5.69 7.30
C ARG A 106 22.08 5.78 8.82
N LEU A 107 23.26 6.11 9.32
CA LEU A 107 23.55 6.41 10.71
C LEU A 107 23.55 7.93 10.94
N HIS A 108 22.78 8.38 11.93
CA HIS A 108 22.58 9.78 12.29
C HIS A 108 23.34 10.13 13.56
N TYR A 109 24.60 10.51 13.44
CA TYR A 109 25.43 10.94 14.57
C TYR A 109 24.85 12.19 15.26
N GLU A 110 24.15 13.05 14.54
CA GLU A 110 23.48 14.24 15.04
C GLU A 110 22.30 13.96 15.99
N HIS A 111 21.81 12.71 16.02
CA HIS A 111 20.78 12.25 16.95
C HIS A 111 21.37 11.70 18.25
N LEU A 112 22.69 11.49 18.31
CA LEU A 112 23.37 10.91 19.46
C LEU A 112 23.22 11.77 20.74
N LYS A 113 23.10 13.09 20.59
CA LYS A 113 22.84 14.02 21.70
C LYS A 113 21.50 13.78 22.42
N ASP A 114 20.55 13.11 21.77
CA ASP A 114 19.26 12.76 22.37
C ASP A 114 19.40 11.57 23.33
N TYR A 115 20.56 10.91 23.31
CA TYR A 115 20.90 9.77 24.15
C TYR A 115 21.96 10.23 25.15
N ASP A 116 21.52 10.69 26.33
CA ASP A 116 22.25 11.35 27.45
C ASP A 116 23.53 10.65 27.96
N LYS A 117 23.98 9.58 27.32
CA LYS A 117 25.19 8.82 27.62
C LYS A 117 26.36 9.13 26.68
N ALA A 118 26.21 10.07 25.74
CA ALA A 118 27.18 10.27 24.66
C ALA A 118 27.95 11.60 24.69
N GLU A 119 27.81 12.40 25.74
CA GLU A 119 28.64 13.59 25.92
C GLU A 119 30.03 13.20 26.47
N GLY A 120 31.07 13.44 25.67
CA GLY A 120 32.47 13.35 26.09
C GLY A 120 33.24 12.13 25.60
N GLY A 121 33.70 12.14 24.33
CA GLY A 121 34.84 11.34 23.87
C GLY A 121 34.74 9.82 24.02
N GLN A 122 33.53 9.27 24.07
CA GLN A 122 33.30 7.84 24.31
C GLN A 122 33.33 7.06 22.99
N ASP A 123 33.88 5.84 23.01
CA ASP A 123 33.92 4.97 21.82
C ASP A 123 32.49 4.51 21.49
N PHE A 124 31.80 5.32 20.70
CA PHE A 124 30.50 5.00 20.13
C PHE A 124 30.67 4.01 18.97
N LEU A 125 30.00 2.88 19.07
CA LEU A 125 30.13 1.79 18.11
C LEU A 125 28.75 1.24 17.74
N CYS A 126 28.44 1.23 16.46
CA CYS A 126 27.25 0.56 15.94
C CYS A 126 27.64 -0.64 15.10
N TYR A 127 26.83 -1.69 15.19
CA TYR A 127 26.89 -2.83 14.29
C TYR A 127 25.48 -3.27 13.94
N TYR A 128 25.36 -4.02 12.85
CA TYR A 128 24.14 -4.72 12.51
C TYR A 128 24.37 -6.23 12.47
N GLN A 129 23.29 -6.96 12.68
CA GLN A 129 23.22 -8.42 12.50
C GLN A 129 22.05 -8.73 11.59
N GLY A 130 22.28 -9.50 10.53
CA GLY A 130 21.21 -9.99 9.67
C GLY A 130 20.27 -10.91 10.43
N ILE A 131 18.96 -10.77 10.20
CA ILE A 131 17.94 -11.64 10.77
C ILE A 131 17.60 -12.69 9.72
N GLN A 132 17.82 -13.96 10.05
CA GLN A 132 17.47 -15.08 9.17
C GLN A 132 16.46 -16.00 9.84
N ARG A 133 15.43 -16.37 9.08
CA ARG A 133 14.52 -17.46 9.46
C ARG A 133 15.28 -18.78 9.43
N ILE A 134 15.10 -19.60 10.44
CA ILE A 134 15.63 -20.97 10.43
C ILE A 134 14.64 -21.82 9.65
N GLU A 135 15.07 -22.36 8.51
CA GLU A 135 14.26 -23.28 7.73
C GLU A 135 14.13 -24.62 8.46
N GLU A 136 12.90 -25.10 8.56
CA GLU A 136 12.59 -26.41 9.12
C GLU A 136 12.00 -27.31 8.04
N ASN A 137 12.07 -28.62 8.26
CA ASN A 137 11.36 -29.57 7.42
C ASN A 137 9.85 -29.23 7.49
N PRO A 138 9.16 -29.07 6.34
CA PRO A 138 7.73 -28.81 6.30
C PRO A 138 6.86 -29.78 7.11
N GLU A 139 7.29 -31.02 7.26
CA GLU A 139 6.61 -32.05 8.06
C GLU A 139 6.65 -31.77 9.57
N LYS A 140 7.54 -30.89 10.02
CA LYS A 140 7.73 -30.50 11.44
C LYS A 140 7.22 -29.09 11.74
N TYR A 141 6.53 -28.43 10.81
CA TYR A 141 5.98 -27.10 11.07
C TYR A 141 4.97 -27.14 12.22
N ASP A 142 5.36 -26.59 13.36
CA ASP A 142 4.50 -26.34 14.51
C ASP A 142 4.17 -24.84 14.61
N GLY A 143 3.29 -24.48 15.54
CA GLY A 143 2.97 -23.07 15.82
C GLY A 143 4.14 -22.23 16.35
N ASN A 144 5.34 -22.80 16.51
CA ASN A 144 6.55 -22.09 16.93
C ASN A 144 7.52 -21.83 15.78
N ALA A 145 7.21 -22.26 14.56
CA ALA A 145 8.04 -22.03 13.38
C ALA A 145 8.39 -20.55 13.17
N ASP A 146 7.48 -19.64 13.53
CA ASP A 146 7.69 -18.19 13.41
C ASP A 146 8.59 -17.59 14.51
N LYS A 147 8.89 -18.35 15.56
CA LYS A 147 9.79 -17.94 16.66
C LYS A 147 11.24 -18.36 16.43
N LYS A 148 11.50 -19.09 15.35
CA LYS A 148 12.81 -19.67 15.04
C LYS A 148 13.54 -18.77 14.06
N GLN A 149 14.28 -17.82 14.62
CA GLN A 149 15.19 -16.95 13.90
C GLN A 149 16.60 -17.05 14.49
N ARG A 150 17.60 -16.77 13.66
CA ARG A 150 18.98 -16.57 14.08
C ARG A 150 19.47 -15.19 13.66
N LEU A 151 20.36 -14.63 14.47
CA LEU A 151 21.12 -13.44 14.11
C LEU A 151 22.44 -13.89 13.47
N LEU A 152 22.79 -13.26 12.36
CA LEU A 152 24.10 -13.41 11.72
C LEU A 152 25.20 -12.73 12.54
N ASP A 153 26.44 -12.91 12.10
CA ASP A 153 27.60 -12.28 12.69
C ASP A 153 27.49 -10.74 12.67
N LYS A 154 28.12 -10.11 13.66
CA LYS A 154 28.13 -8.65 13.80
C LYS A 154 28.95 -8.02 12.69
N VAL A 155 28.33 -7.11 11.96
CA VAL A 155 29.00 -6.27 10.96
C VAL A 155 29.02 -4.83 11.47
N PHE A 156 30.20 -4.33 11.80
CA PHE A 156 30.38 -2.97 12.32
C PHE A 156 30.17 -1.92 11.24
N LEU A 157 29.41 -0.87 11.57
CA LEU A 157 29.16 0.26 10.68
C LEU A 157 30.42 1.12 10.60
N LYS A 158 31.06 1.13 9.42
CA LYS A 158 32.30 1.89 9.18
C LYS A 158 32.05 3.30 8.65
N SER A 159 30.85 3.58 8.16
CA SER A 159 30.49 4.82 7.48
C SER A 159 29.05 5.22 7.78
N ILE A 160 28.74 6.51 7.58
CA ILE A 160 27.39 7.08 7.71
C ILE A 160 26.37 6.31 6.86
N LEU A 161 26.78 5.89 5.67
CA LEU A 161 25.98 5.09 4.76
C LEU A 161 26.57 3.69 4.67
N THR A 162 25.73 2.67 4.82
CA THR A 162 26.14 1.27 4.70
C THR A 162 25.13 0.53 3.83
N ASP A 163 25.60 -0.13 2.78
CA ASP A 163 24.74 -0.94 1.91
C ASP A 163 24.45 -2.29 2.57
N ILE A 164 23.16 -2.65 2.61
CA ILE A 164 22.65 -3.82 3.31
C ILE A 164 22.27 -4.92 2.33
N ASN A 165 22.73 -6.14 2.65
CA ASN A 165 22.65 -7.31 1.79
C ASN A 165 21.60 -8.32 2.28
N GLU A 166 20.97 -8.03 3.42
CA GLU A 166 20.04 -8.87 4.17
C GLU A 166 18.59 -8.39 4.03
N ASP A 167 17.62 -9.29 4.14
CA ASP A 167 16.18 -8.95 4.07
C ASP A 167 15.72 -8.16 5.30
N GLY A 168 16.37 -8.36 6.44
CA GLY A 168 16.17 -7.58 7.65
C GLY A 168 17.40 -7.64 8.53
N ILE A 169 17.62 -6.57 9.30
CA ILE A 169 18.76 -6.45 10.22
C ILE A 169 18.29 -5.94 11.58
N LEU A 170 18.96 -6.38 12.64
CA LEU A 170 18.93 -5.75 13.95
C LEU A 170 20.17 -4.85 14.03
N VAL A 171 19.96 -3.54 14.20
CA VAL A 171 21.03 -2.59 14.47
C VAL A 171 21.12 -2.38 15.98
N THR A 172 22.33 -2.49 16.51
CA THR A 172 22.64 -2.20 17.91
C THR A 172 23.76 -1.18 17.95
N CYS A 173 23.54 -0.09 18.69
CA CYS A 173 24.59 0.89 18.99
C CYS A 173 24.93 0.87 20.47
N THR A 174 26.21 0.84 20.74
CA THR A 174 26.78 0.79 22.08
C THR A 174 27.73 1.96 22.30
N ILE A 175 27.92 2.26 23.57
CA ILE A 175 28.90 3.24 24.03
C ILE A 175 29.79 2.54 25.04
N LYS A 176 31.10 2.68 24.87
CA LYS A 176 32.08 2.18 25.83
C LYS A 176 32.54 3.32 26.75
N GLN A 177 32.12 3.23 28.00
CA GLN A 177 32.66 4.01 29.12
C GLN A 177 33.60 3.09 29.91
N GLU A 178 33.27 2.79 31.17
CA GLU A 178 33.89 1.72 31.96
C GLU A 178 33.36 0.33 31.52
N ASN A 179 32.08 0.25 31.16
CA ASN A 179 31.42 -0.93 30.62
C ASN A 179 30.77 -0.59 29.26
N VAL A 180 30.61 -1.61 28.41
CA VAL A 180 29.88 -1.46 27.15
C VAL A 180 28.38 -1.43 27.46
N THR A 181 27.73 -0.32 27.14
CA THR A 181 26.28 -0.16 27.34
C THR A 181 25.58 0.00 26.00
N THR A 182 24.49 -0.75 25.79
CA THR A 182 23.61 -0.55 24.63
C THR A 182 22.73 0.66 24.87
N ILE A 183 22.71 1.57 23.90
CA ILE A 183 21.94 2.82 23.97
C ILE A 183 20.83 2.89 22.92
N TYR A 184 20.92 2.07 21.88
CA TYR A 184 19.95 2.06 20.80
C TYR A 184 19.89 0.68 20.16
N GLU A 185 18.66 0.21 19.95
CA GLU A 185 18.36 -0.99 19.17
C GLU A 185 17.18 -0.71 18.26
N ASN A 186 17.29 -1.14 17.00
CA ASN A 186 16.19 -1.03 16.06
C ASN A 186 16.27 -2.09 14.97
N VAL A 187 15.11 -2.51 14.48
CA VAL A 187 14.98 -3.50 13.40
C VAL A 187 14.61 -2.77 12.13
N HIS A 188 15.35 -3.04 11.05
CA HIS A 188 15.06 -2.53 9.72
C HIS A 188 14.81 -3.69 8.77
N THR A 189 13.82 -3.54 7.89
CA THR A 189 13.49 -4.50 6.84
C THR A 189 13.71 -3.89 5.47
N PHE A 190 14.14 -4.70 4.51
CA PHE A 190 14.53 -4.27 3.17
C PHE A 190 13.78 -5.09 2.13
N MET A 191 13.14 -4.40 1.19
CA MET A 191 12.59 -5.05 0.00
C MET A 191 13.73 -5.32 -0.98
N GLN A 192 14.39 -6.48 -0.86
CA GLN A 192 15.57 -6.79 -1.66
C GLN A 192 15.20 -7.01 -3.16
N PRO A 193 15.57 -6.08 -4.07
CA PRO A 193 15.22 -6.16 -5.48
C PRO A 193 16.03 -7.22 -6.24
N ARG A 194 16.92 -7.95 -5.56
CA ARG A 194 17.89 -8.88 -6.17
C ARG A 194 17.22 -9.99 -6.95
N ARG A 195 16.11 -10.52 -6.43
CA ARG A 195 15.28 -11.52 -7.13
C ARG A 195 14.67 -10.97 -8.42
N ALA A 196 14.58 -9.64 -8.57
CA ALA A 196 14.06 -8.96 -9.73
C ALA A 196 15.15 -8.26 -10.58
N LYS A 197 16.44 -8.30 -10.21
CA LYS A 197 17.50 -7.55 -10.90
C LYS A 197 17.58 -7.91 -12.38
N VAL A 198 17.65 -9.20 -12.69
CA VAL A 198 17.67 -9.73 -14.07
C VAL A 198 16.40 -9.33 -14.83
N LYS A 199 15.23 -9.42 -14.19
CA LYS A 199 13.95 -9.03 -14.80
C LYS A 199 13.91 -7.53 -15.09
N LYS A 200 14.44 -6.70 -14.19
CA LYS A 200 14.51 -5.24 -14.32
C LYS A 200 15.49 -4.83 -15.42
N GLU A 201 16.63 -5.49 -15.54
CA GLU A 201 17.61 -5.27 -16.61
C GLU A 201 16.99 -5.62 -17.96
N LYS A 202 16.40 -6.82 -18.10
CA LYS A 202 15.65 -7.19 -19.31
C LYS A 202 14.52 -6.20 -19.65
N PHE A 203 13.79 -5.71 -18.64
CA PHE A 203 12.76 -4.70 -18.86
C PHE A 203 13.32 -3.39 -19.39
N LYS A 204 14.50 -2.96 -18.91
CA LYS A 204 15.18 -1.78 -19.46
C LYS A 204 15.65 -2.01 -20.90
N GLU A 205 16.22 -3.18 -21.19
CA GLU A 205 16.69 -3.57 -22.53
C GLU A 205 15.54 -3.57 -23.56
N THR A 206 14.34 -3.98 -23.16
CA THR A 206 13.18 -3.96 -24.07
C THR A 206 12.63 -2.56 -24.34
N GLY A 207 13.19 -1.50 -23.74
CA GLY A 207 12.77 -0.10 -23.88
C GLY A 207 11.98 0.43 -22.68
N GLY A 208 11.80 -0.40 -21.65
CA GLY A 208 11.18 -0.04 -20.37
C GLY A 208 9.90 0.77 -20.51
N TRP A 209 9.77 1.77 -19.65
CA TRP A 209 8.66 2.73 -19.63
C TRP A 209 8.62 3.63 -20.88
N HIS A 210 9.72 3.77 -21.62
CA HIS A 210 9.78 4.64 -22.80
C HIS A 210 9.06 4.05 -24.02
N LYS A 211 8.95 2.73 -24.13
CA LYS A 211 8.17 2.09 -25.20
C LYS A 211 6.68 1.98 -24.92
N ASN A 212 6.27 2.08 -23.67
CA ASN A 212 4.86 2.00 -23.28
C ASN A 212 4.61 2.94 -22.09
N PRO A 213 4.37 4.24 -22.36
CA PRO A 213 4.17 5.24 -21.32
C PRO A 213 2.89 4.99 -20.50
N ASP A 214 1.95 4.19 -21.03
CA ASP A 214 0.68 3.83 -20.38
C ASP A 214 0.81 2.59 -19.48
N MET A 215 2.02 2.04 -19.32
CA MET A 215 2.23 0.88 -18.48
C MET A 215 1.99 1.22 -17.00
N LEU A 216 1.12 0.44 -16.35
CA LEU A 216 0.82 0.58 -14.94
C LEU A 216 1.71 -0.32 -14.07
N ASN A 217 2.10 0.17 -12.90
CA ASN A 217 2.68 -0.65 -11.85
C ASN A 217 1.54 -1.26 -11.02
N LEU A 218 1.50 -2.59 -10.92
CA LEU A 218 0.55 -3.30 -10.06
C LEU A 218 1.27 -3.82 -8.81
N VAL A 219 0.74 -3.48 -7.63
CA VAL A 219 1.17 -4.05 -6.36
C VAL A 219 -0.01 -4.83 -5.76
N ILE A 220 0.19 -6.13 -5.56
CA ILE A 220 -0.80 -7.00 -4.90
C ILE A 220 -0.31 -7.25 -3.48
N ILE A 221 -1.12 -6.85 -2.49
CA ILE A 221 -0.83 -7.05 -1.07
C ILE A 221 -1.84 -8.07 -0.54
N GLY A 222 -1.34 -9.19 -0.03
CA GLY A 222 -2.13 -10.22 0.62
C GLY A 222 -1.85 -10.27 2.12
N THR A 223 -2.89 -10.45 2.92
CA THR A 223 -2.79 -10.73 4.36
C THR A 223 -3.40 -12.09 4.62
N ASP A 224 -2.69 -12.96 5.32
CA ASP A 224 -3.21 -14.27 5.67
C ASP A 224 -4.25 -14.17 6.80
N ALA A 225 -5.25 -15.05 6.76
CA ALA A 225 -6.28 -15.27 7.78
C ALA A 225 -7.10 -14.04 8.23
N THR A 226 -7.18 -12.97 7.44
CA THR A 226 -8.02 -11.81 7.76
C THR A 226 -9.33 -11.84 6.98
N SER A 227 -10.46 -11.71 7.69
CA SER A 227 -11.76 -11.44 7.08
C SER A 227 -12.02 -9.94 7.00
N ARG A 228 -12.93 -9.51 6.11
CA ARG A 228 -13.38 -8.10 6.04
C ARG A 228 -13.81 -7.57 7.42
N LEU A 229 -14.59 -8.35 8.17
CA LEU A 229 -15.02 -7.96 9.53
C LEU A 229 -13.85 -7.88 10.52
N ASN A 230 -12.82 -8.72 10.36
CA ASN A 230 -11.61 -8.63 11.18
C ASN A 230 -10.84 -7.33 10.88
N LEU A 231 -10.69 -6.97 9.60
CA LEU A 231 -10.05 -5.72 9.17
C LEU A 231 -10.77 -4.51 9.77
N LEU A 232 -12.10 -4.46 9.67
CA LEU A 232 -12.91 -3.37 10.23
C LEU A 232 -12.74 -3.24 11.75
N ARG A 233 -12.66 -4.37 12.48
CA ARG A 233 -12.51 -4.39 13.94
C ARG A 233 -11.13 -3.96 14.43
N HIS A 234 -10.08 -4.48 13.80
CA HIS A 234 -8.71 -4.41 14.32
C HIS A 234 -7.86 -3.35 13.62
N LEU A 235 -8.20 -2.97 12.39
CA LEU A 235 -7.48 -1.99 11.59
C LEU A 235 -8.43 -0.89 11.05
N PRO A 236 -9.29 -0.27 11.88
CA PRO A 236 -10.27 0.71 11.41
C PRO A 236 -9.61 1.95 10.79
N LYS A 237 -8.45 2.37 11.31
CA LYS A 237 -7.67 3.49 10.74
C LYS A 237 -7.13 3.15 9.34
N THR A 238 -6.67 1.91 9.15
CA THR A 238 -6.19 1.44 7.85
C THR A 238 -7.33 1.36 6.85
N TYR A 239 -8.47 0.80 7.23
CA TYR A 239 -9.65 0.74 6.35
C TYR A 239 -10.09 2.15 5.93
N LYS A 240 -10.19 3.08 6.90
CA LYS A 240 -10.53 4.48 6.63
C LYS A 240 -9.57 5.12 5.64
N TYR A 241 -8.27 4.97 5.86
CA TYR A 241 -7.24 5.50 4.96
C TYR A 241 -7.37 4.91 3.55
N LEU A 242 -7.59 3.60 3.43
CA LEU A 242 -7.78 2.94 2.14
C LEU A 242 -9.00 3.51 1.39
N THR A 243 -10.17 3.59 2.04
CA THR A 243 -11.41 3.97 1.35
C THR A 243 -11.56 5.47 1.15
N GLU A 244 -11.15 6.28 2.13
CA GLU A 244 -11.40 7.73 2.11
C GLU A 244 -10.23 8.52 1.50
N GLU A 245 -8.98 8.12 1.75
CA GLU A 245 -7.80 8.87 1.28
C GLU A 245 -7.29 8.31 -0.06
N LEU A 246 -7.25 6.99 -0.20
CA LEU A 246 -6.77 6.33 -1.43
C LEU A 246 -7.90 6.01 -2.43
N GLY A 247 -9.17 6.22 -2.06
CA GLY A 247 -10.31 5.92 -2.92
C GLY A 247 -10.46 4.42 -3.24
N ALA A 248 -9.98 3.53 -2.36
CA ALA A 248 -10.05 2.10 -2.58
C ALA A 248 -11.49 1.60 -2.57
N LEU A 249 -11.79 0.66 -3.46
CA LEU A 249 -13.09 -0.02 -3.50
C LEU A 249 -13.12 -1.19 -2.53
N ASP A 250 -14.15 -1.21 -1.69
CA ASP A 250 -14.45 -2.35 -0.82
C ASP A 250 -15.38 -3.34 -1.54
N PHE A 251 -14.81 -4.45 -2.00
CA PHE A 251 -15.55 -5.54 -2.64
C PHE A 251 -16.33 -6.37 -1.60
N ARG A 252 -17.43 -5.83 -1.08
CA ARG A 252 -18.21 -6.42 0.04
C ARG A 252 -18.76 -7.84 -0.23
N GLY A 253 -18.94 -8.20 -1.51
CA GLY A 253 -19.38 -9.52 -1.94
C GLY A 253 -18.26 -10.52 -2.24
N PHE A 254 -17.00 -10.08 -2.18
CA PHE A 254 -15.86 -10.94 -2.47
C PHE A 254 -15.67 -11.98 -1.38
N ASN A 255 -15.56 -13.24 -1.77
CA ASN A 255 -15.41 -14.36 -0.87
C ASN A 255 -14.27 -15.28 -1.30
N LYS A 256 -13.72 -16.00 -0.31
CA LYS A 256 -12.75 -17.07 -0.53
C LYS A 256 -13.43 -18.24 -1.25
N VAL A 257 -12.70 -18.90 -2.16
CA VAL A 257 -13.15 -20.10 -2.89
C VAL A 257 -12.73 -21.40 -2.21
N GLY A 258 -11.83 -21.33 -1.23
CA GLY A 258 -11.36 -22.49 -0.49
C GLY A 258 -10.95 -22.11 0.93
N ASP A 259 -10.63 -23.11 1.74
CA ASP A 259 -10.34 -22.86 3.16
C ASP A 259 -8.98 -22.27 3.42
N ASN A 260 -7.97 -22.77 2.71
CA ASN A 260 -6.57 -22.41 2.91
C ASN A 260 -6.10 -21.34 1.91
N THR A 261 -4.92 -20.79 2.15
CA THR A 261 -4.32 -19.74 1.31
C THR A 261 -4.11 -20.19 -0.14
N ASP A 262 -3.61 -21.42 -0.35
CA ASP A 262 -3.28 -21.95 -1.67
C ASP A 262 -4.44 -21.93 -2.70
N PRO A 263 -5.62 -22.51 -2.42
CA PRO A 263 -6.74 -22.48 -3.38
C PRO A 263 -7.23 -21.06 -3.66
N ASN A 264 -7.14 -20.15 -2.69
CA ASN A 264 -7.57 -18.76 -2.85
C ASN A 264 -6.61 -17.94 -3.71
N LEU A 265 -5.31 -18.10 -3.51
CA LEU A 265 -4.29 -17.45 -4.34
C LEU A 265 -4.33 -17.98 -5.77
N LEU A 266 -4.47 -19.29 -5.94
CA LEU A 266 -4.60 -19.92 -7.26
C LEU A 266 -5.79 -19.33 -8.03
N ALA A 267 -6.97 -19.29 -7.42
CA ALA A 267 -8.15 -18.74 -8.08
C ALA A 267 -8.04 -17.24 -8.35
N GLY A 268 -7.52 -16.46 -7.39
CA GLY A 268 -7.37 -15.01 -7.55
C GLY A 268 -6.34 -14.61 -8.61
N LEU A 269 -5.27 -15.37 -8.79
CA LEU A 269 -4.18 -15.04 -9.71
C LEU A 269 -4.33 -15.71 -11.09
N MET A 270 -4.89 -16.92 -11.15
CA MET A 270 -4.98 -17.71 -12.39
C MET A 270 -6.41 -17.90 -12.90
N GLY A 271 -7.43 -17.59 -12.08
CA GLY A 271 -8.83 -17.81 -12.46
C GLY A 271 -9.26 -19.28 -12.46
N TRP A 272 -8.47 -20.18 -11.87
CA TRP A 272 -8.77 -21.62 -11.81
C TRP A 272 -9.05 -22.09 -10.38
N SER A 273 -9.98 -23.02 -10.23
CA SER A 273 -10.13 -23.79 -9.01
C SER A 273 -8.94 -24.76 -8.82
N MET A 274 -8.73 -25.18 -7.57
CA MET A 274 -7.71 -26.19 -7.26
C MET A 274 -7.95 -27.52 -7.98
N LYS A 275 -9.21 -27.86 -8.28
CA LYS A 275 -9.55 -29.06 -9.04
C LYS A 275 -9.13 -28.93 -10.50
N GLU A 276 -9.55 -27.85 -11.16
CA GLU A 276 -9.20 -27.57 -12.57
C GLU A 276 -7.68 -27.51 -12.76
N PHE A 277 -6.96 -26.86 -11.84
CA PHE A 277 -5.50 -26.78 -11.93
C PHE A 277 -4.81 -28.15 -11.84
N LYS A 278 -5.34 -29.09 -11.04
CA LYS A 278 -4.80 -30.45 -10.93
C LYS A 278 -5.07 -31.28 -12.18
N GLU A 279 -6.17 -31.03 -12.87
CA GLU A 279 -6.53 -31.72 -14.12
C GLU A 279 -5.71 -31.25 -15.32
N GLN A 280 -5.07 -30.07 -15.23
CA GLN A 280 -4.17 -29.52 -16.25
C GLN A 280 -2.71 -29.99 -16.11
N LYS A 281 -2.37 -30.75 -15.06
CA LYS A 281 -1.03 -31.30 -14.82
C LYS A 281 -0.94 -32.76 -15.24
#